data_AF-A0A8W8IQ12-F1
#
_entry.id   AF-A0A8W8IQ12-F1
#
_cell.length_a   1.000
_cell.length_b   1.000
_cell.length_c   1.000
_cell.angle_alpha   90.00
_cell.angle_beta   90.00
_cell.angle_gamma   90.00
#
_symmetry.space_group_name_H-M   'P 1'
#
loop_
_entity.id
_entity.type
_entity.pdbx_description
1 polymer ?
#
loop_
_entity_poly.entity_id
_entity_poly.type
_entity_poly.pdbx_seq_one_letter_code
_entity_poly.pdbx_strand_id
1 'polypeptide(L)'
;RFYTKYVSEIESDVDDHFKNTKQVFEELALEKYSDEDCRIAQYVCSLVSTRAAFLASVGVAALLNKMDRQDVTVAVDGSLYRFHPHFHDLMVEKIQQLVKPGMKFKLMLSHDGSGKGAAIVTAVANRLRESEKESIGENGLEN
;
A
#
# COMPACT_ATOMS: atom_id res chain seq x y z
N ARG A 1 15.31 -7.91 -17.54
CA ARG A 1 14.16 -7.07 -17.11
C ARG A 1 14.37 -6.73 -15.65
N PHE A 2 14.12 -5.49 -15.23
CA PHE A 2 14.24 -5.09 -13.82
C PHE A 2 12.89 -5.22 -13.12
N TYR A 3 12.79 -6.08 -12.10
CA TYR A 3 11.54 -6.35 -11.36
C TYR A 3 11.42 -5.48 -10.11
N THR A 4 10.20 -5.21 -9.65
CA THR A 4 9.95 -4.42 -8.43
C THR A 4 10.59 -5.04 -7.18
N LYS A 5 10.75 -6.38 -7.13
CA LYS A 5 11.46 -7.04 -6.02
C LYS A 5 12.91 -6.55 -5.88
N TYR A 6 13.58 -6.23 -6.99
CA TYR A 6 14.96 -5.76 -6.98
C TYR A 6 15.10 -4.42 -6.28
N VAL A 7 14.12 -3.52 -6.41
CA VAL A 7 14.10 -2.26 -5.65
C VAL A 7 14.09 -2.53 -4.14
N SER A 8 13.24 -3.48 -3.71
CA SER A 8 13.12 -3.84 -2.29
C SER A 8 14.38 -4.53 -1.76
N GLU A 9 14.96 -5.45 -2.54
CA GLU A 9 16.19 -6.17 -2.21
C GLU A 9 17.39 -5.22 -2.10
N ILE A 10 17.57 -4.33 -3.09
CA ILE A 10 18.64 -3.32 -3.09
C ILE A 10 18.52 -2.38 -1.89
N GLU A 11 17.32 -1.85 -1.62
CA GLU A 11 17.12 -0.93 -0.49
C GLU A 11 17.13 -1.62 0.89
N SER A 12 17.20 -2.95 0.92
CA SER A 12 17.38 -3.73 2.15
C SER A 12 18.85 -3.86 2.57
N ASP A 13 19.80 -3.47 1.72
CA ASP A 13 21.21 -3.40 2.11
C ASP A 13 21.40 -2.29 3.16
N VAL A 14 21.87 -2.68 4.34
CA VAL A 14 22.13 -1.78 5.50
C VAL A 14 23.62 -1.51 5.73
N ASP A 15 24.50 -2.23 5.03
CA ASP A 15 25.95 -2.12 5.14
C ASP A 15 26.62 -1.81 3.79
N ASP A 16 27.89 -1.43 3.84
CA ASP A 16 28.71 -1.14 2.65
C ASP A 16 29.13 -2.41 1.88
N HIS A 17 28.59 -3.60 2.20
CA HIS A 17 28.93 -4.83 1.48
C HIS A 17 28.04 -5.07 0.26
N PHE A 18 26.89 -4.38 0.18
CA PHE A 18 25.95 -4.44 -0.96
C PHE A 18 25.49 -5.86 -1.31
N LYS A 19 25.30 -6.72 -0.31
CA LYS A 19 25.07 -8.15 -0.53
C LYS A 19 23.86 -8.41 -1.43
N ASN A 20 22.71 -7.80 -1.13
CA ASN A 20 21.49 -8.01 -1.91
C ASN A 20 21.64 -7.36 -3.30
N THR A 21 22.23 -6.17 -3.38
CA THR A 21 22.48 -5.48 -4.66
C THR A 21 23.37 -6.31 -5.59
N LYS A 22 24.44 -6.92 -5.07
CA LYS A 22 25.33 -7.80 -5.84
C LYS A 22 24.60 -9.05 -6.33
N GLN A 23 23.77 -9.66 -5.50
CA GLN A 23 22.92 -10.77 -5.91
C GLN A 23 21.93 -10.37 -7.02
N VAL A 24 21.32 -9.18 -6.93
CA VAL A 24 20.46 -8.65 -7.98
C VAL A 24 21.23 -8.44 -9.29
N PHE A 25 22.45 -7.93 -9.23
CA PHE A 25 23.31 -7.75 -10.40
C PHE A 25 23.68 -9.09 -11.06
N GLU A 26 23.96 -10.11 -10.26
CA GLU A 26 24.18 -11.48 -10.75
C GLU A 26 22.92 -12.07 -11.42
N GLU A 27 21.74 -11.91 -10.81
CA GLU A 27 20.45 -12.32 -11.42
C GLU A 27 20.16 -11.59 -12.74
N LEU A 28 20.66 -10.35 -12.88
CA LEU A 28 20.58 -9.56 -14.10
C LEU A 28 21.70 -9.88 -15.12
N ALA A 29 22.58 -10.84 -14.80
CA ALA A 29 23.74 -11.24 -15.61
C ALA A 29 24.72 -10.08 -15.88
N LEU A 30 24.94 -9.22 -14.88
CA LEU A 30 25.98 -8.18 -14.92
C LEU A 30 27.33 -8.76 -14.49
N GLU A 31 28.28 -8.81 -15.42
CA GLU A 31 29.58 -9.48 -15.21
C GLU A 31 30.66 -8.56 -14.59
N LYS A 32 30.49 -7.24 -14.70
CA LYS A 32 31.48 -6.25 -14.24
C LYS A 32 30.77 -5.08 -13.59
N TYR A 33 30.93 -4.95 -12.28
CA TYR A 33 30.44 -3.83 -11.50
C TYR A 33 31.40 -3.55 -10.34
N SER A 34 31.45 -2.30 -9.92
CA SER A 34 32.19 -1.82 -8.76
C SER A 34 31.24 -1.60 -7.57
N ASP A 35 31.80 -1.40 -6.39
CA ASP A 35 31.00 -0.97 -5.23
C ASP A 35 30.37 0.43 -5.46
N GLU A 36 30.97 1.27 -6.31
CA GLU A 36 30.39 2.56 -6.72
C GLU A 36 29.11 2.35 -7.54
N ASP A 37 29.08 1.37 -8.44
CA ASP A 37 27.87 1.02 -9.20
C ASP A 37 26.74 0.52 -8.27
N CYS A 38 27.10 -0.26 -7.23
CA CYS A 38 26.15 -0.68 -6.21
C CYS A 38 25.55 0.52 -5.46
N ARG A 39 26.37 1.48 -5.05
CA ARG A 39 25.91 2.73 -4.40
C ARG A 39 24.98 3.53 -5.30
N ILE A 40 25.31 3.65 -6.59
CA ILE A 40 24.45 4.34 -7.56
C ILE A 40 23.11 3.63 -7.69
N ALA A 41 23.10 2.30 -7.79
CA ALA A 41 21.86 1.53 -7.88
C ALA A 41 20.99 1.70 -6.63
N GLN A 42 21.58 1.67 -5.43
CA GLN A 42 20.88 1.91 -4.18
C GLN A 42 20.29 3.31 -4.12
N TYR A 43 21.06 4.33 -4.52
CA TYR A 43 20.59 5.71 -4.57
C TYR A 43 19.43 5.89 -5.57
N VAL A 44 19.53 5.31 -6.76
CA VAL A 44 18.45 5.38 -7.75
C VAL A 44 17.19 4.68 -7.24
N CYS A 45 17.33 3.50 -6.63
CA CYS A 45 16.19 2.77 -6.05
C CYS A 45 15.49 3.62 -4.97
N SER A 46 16.25 4.20 -4.04
CA SER A 46 15.68 5.02 -2.96
C SER A 46 14.94 6.25 -3.48
N LEU A 47 15.43 6.90 -4.55
CA LEU A 47 14.72 7.99 -5.21
C LEU A 47 13.39 7.51 -5.83
N VAL A 48 13.39 6.35 -6.47
CA VAL A 48 12.19 5.77 -7.09
C VAL A 48 11.15 5.41 -6.03
N SER A 49 11.56 4.73 -4.95
CA SER A 49 10.68 4.33 -3.86
C SER A 49 10.13 5.51 -3.08
N THR A 50 10.96 6.51 -2.78
CA THR A 50 10.54 7.76 -2.14
C THR A 50 9.48 8.47 -2.97
N ARG A 51 9.73 8.64 -4.28
CA ARG A 51 8.75 9.27 -5.18
C ARG A 51 7.45 8.47 -5.24
N ALA A 52 7.51 7.14 -5.34
CA ALA A 52 6.34 6.28 -5.39
C ALA A 52 5.51 6.36 -4.10
N ALA A 53 6.15 6.26 -2.93
CA ALA A 53 5.52 6.37 -1.63
C ALA A 53 4.86 7.75 -1.44
N PHE A 54 5.53 8.82 -1.86
CA PHE A 54 5.01 10.17 -1.73
C PHE A 54 3.78 10.41 -2.62
N LEU A 55 3.81 9.95 -3.87
CA LEU A 55 2.67 10.08 -4.77
C LEU A 55 1.45 9.29 -4.26
N ALA A 56 1.66 8.07 -3.75
CA ALA A 56 0.59 7.30 -3.13
C ALA A 56 0.02 8.01 -1.89
N SER A 57 0.89 8.61 -1.08
CA SER A 57 0.54 9.35 0.13
C SER A 57 -0.33 10.57 -0.13
N VAL A 58 -0.08 11.30 -1.22
CA VAL A 58 -0.90 12.47 -1.61
C VAL A 58 -2.36 12.06 -1.82
N GLY A 59 -2.60 10.93 -2.48
CA GLY A 59 -3.97 10.40 -2.69
C GLY A 59 -4.66 10.06 -1.37
N VAL A 60 -3.95 9.38 -0.46
CA VAL A 60 -4.48 9.04 0.86
C VAL A 60 -4.76 10.31 1.68
N ALA A 61 -3.82 11.25 1.75
CA ALA A 61 -3.98 12.49 2.50
C ALA A 61 -5.15 13.34 1.96
N ALA A 62 -5.34 13.40 0.64
CA ALA A 62 -6.46 14.09 0.03
C ALA A 62 -7.82 13.51 0.49
N LEU A 63 -7.93 12.17 0.57
CA LEU A 63 -9.13 11.51 1.08
C LEU A 63 -9.33 11.75 2.57
N LEU A 64 -8.28 11.63 3.38
CA LEU A 64 -8.33 11.91 4.82
C LEU A 64 -8.84 13.33 5.09
N ASN A 65 -8.26 14.32 4.40
CA ASN A 65 -8.65 15.72 4.52
C ASN A 65 -10.08 16.00 4.06
N LYS A 66 -10.57 15.27 3.05
CA LYS A 66 -11.94 15.37 2.55
C LYS A 66 -12.95 14.71 3.48
N MET A 67 -12.59 13.57 4.08
CA MET A 67 -13.45 12.85 5.02
C MET A 67 -13.62 13.59 6.34
N ASP A 68 -12.61 14.38 6.74
CA ASP A 68 -12.61 15.25 7.93
C ASP A 68 -12.99 14.51 9.22
N ARG A 69 -12.43 13.31 9.41
CA ARG A 69 -12.61 12.49 10.61
C ARG A 69 -11.36 12.54 11.47
N GLN A 70 -11.53 12.61 12.79
CA GLN A 70 -10.39 12.74 13.71
C GLN A 70 -9.47 11.51 13.75
N ASP A 71 -10.01 10.30 13.57
CA ASP A 71 -9.25 9.05 13.65
C ASP A 71 -9.65 8.14 12.49
N VAL A 72 -8.68 7.78 11.64
CA VAL A 72 -8.90 6.95 10.45
C VAL A 72 -7.85 5.86 10.34
N THR A 73 -8.30 4.61 10.22
CA THR A 73 -7.46 3.50 9.81
C THR A 73 -7.55 3.31 8.30
N VAL A 74 -6.40 3.39 7.63
CA VAL A 74 -6.29 3.13 6.19
C VAL A 74 -5.76 1.71 6.02
N ALA A 75 -6.59 0.84 5.46
CA ALA A 75 -6.17 -0.51 5.07
C ALA A 75 -5.35 -0.45 3.78
N VAL A 76 -4.15 -1.02 3.79
CA VAL A 76 -3.22 -1.06 2.66
C VAL A 76 -2.90 -2.52 2.33
N ASP A 77 -2.87 -2.85 1.05
CA ASP A 77 -2.47 -4.17 0.56
C ASP A 77 -1.54 -4.01 -0.64
N GLY A 78 -0.73 -5.02 -0.91
CA GLY A 78 0.25 -5.05 -1.99
C GLY A 78 1.64 -5.45 -1.53
N SER A 79 2.34 -6.19 -2.38
CA SER A 79 3.68 -6.72 -2.09
C SER A 79 4.72 -5.61 -1.86
N LEU A 80 4.66 -4.52 -2.62
CA LEU A 80 5.60 -3.40 -2.43
C LEU A 80 5.47 -2.81 -1.03
N TYR A 81 4.26 -2.49 -0.59
CA TYR A 81 4.04 -1.95 0.75
C TYR A 81 4.41 -2.96 1.85
N ARG A 82 4.18 -4.25 1.61
CA ARG A 82 4.45 -5.33 2.60
C ARG A 82 5.93 -5.65 2.76
N PHE A 83 6.69 -5.66 1.67
CA PHE A 83 8.05 -6.21 1.66
C PHE A 83 9.14 -5.16 1.49
N HIS A 84 8.81 -3.94 1.06
CA HIS A 84 9.80 -2.89 0.90
C HIS A 84 10.17 -2.29 2.28
N PRO A 85 11.48 -2.20 2.61
CA PRO A 85 11.92 -1.84 3.97
C PRO A 85 11.45 -0.46 4.42
N HIS A 86 11.43 0.52 3.51
CA HIS A 86 11.17 1.94 3.86
C HIS A 86 9.78 2.45 3.46
N PHE A 87 8.98 1.67 2.74
CA PHE A 87 7.80 2.23 2.05
C PHE A 87 6.68 2.63 3.02
N HIS A 88 6.51 1.89 4.12
CA HIS A 88 5.58 2.25 5.20
C HIS A 88 5.93 3.61 5.80
N ASP A 89 7.18 3.78 6.23
CA ASP A 89 7.64 4.97 6.93
C ASP A 89 7.59 6.21 6.03
N LEU A 90 8.05 6.07 4.78
CA LEU A 90 7.96 7.14 3.77
C LEU A 90 6.52 7.58 3.54
N MET A 91 5.57 6.64 3.53
CA MET A 91 4.16 6.98 3.40
C MET A 91 3.61 7.69 4.64
N VAL A 92 3.89 7.17 5.84
CA VAL A 92 3.45 7.78 7.10
C VAL A 92 3.99 9.20 7.22
N GLU A 93 5.29 9.40 6.96
CA GLU A 93 5.94 10.70 6.99
C GLU A 93 5.24 11.69 6.04
N LYS A 94 5.01 11.28 4.79
CA LYS A 94 4.41 12.18 3.79
C LYS A 94 2.94 12.48 4.08
N ILE A 95 2.16 11.50 4.51
CA ILE A 95 0.76 11.72 4.87
C ILE A 95 0.69 12.70 6.05
N GLN A 96 1.53 12.53 7.08
CA GLN A 96 1.57 13.40 8.25
C GLN A 96 1.87 14.87 7.89
N GLN A 97 2.67 15.11 6.85
CA GLN A 97 2.97 16.46 6.34
C GLN A 97 1.79 17.09 5.57
N LEU A 98 0.86 16.29 5.05
CA LEU A 98 -0.21 16.73 4.14
C LEU A 98 -1.60 16.77 4.79
N VAL A 99 -1.81 16.05 5.88
CA VAL A 99 -3.10 16.03 6.59
C VAL A 99 -3.32 17.31 7.41
N LYS A 100 -4.59 17.68 7.62
CA LYS A 100 -4.96 18.81 8.48
C LYS A 100 -4.41 18.62 9.91
N PRO A 101 -4.01 19.70 10.60
CA PRO A 101 -3.54 19.62 11.98
C PRO A 101 -4.54 18.91 12.91
N GLY A 102 -4.03 18.06 13.79
CA GLY A 102 -4.85 17.33 14.77
C GLY A 102 -5.54 16.07 14.26
N MET A 103 -5.48 15.78 12.96
CA MET A 103 -5.99 14.52 12.40
C MET A 103 -5.04 13.36 12.73
N LYS A 104 -5.59 12.25 13.20
CA LYS A 104 -4.86 11.00 13.46
C LYS A 104 -5.19 9.98 12.39
N PHE A 105 -4.18 9.26 11.94
CA PHE A 105 -4.37 8.13 11.05
C PHE A 105 -3.41 6.99 11.42
N LYS A 106 -3.75 5.77 11.00
CA LYS A 106 -2.79 4.67 10.93
C LYS A 106 -2.92 3.94 9.60
N LEU A 107 -1.80 3.46 9.09
CA LEU A 107 -1.79 2.53 7.98
C LEU A 107 -1.73 1.10 8.52
N MET A 108 -2.53 0.20 7.97
CA MET A 108 -2.57 -1.21 8.39
C MET A 108 -2.57 -2.15 7.21
N LEU A 109 -1.74 -3.19 7.27
CA LEU A 109 -1.75 -4.27 6.29
C LEU A 109 -3.08 -5.02 6.30
N SER A 110 -3.70 -5.14 5.13
CA SER A 110 -4.82 -6.06 4.90
C SER A 110 -4.29 -7.42 4.45
N HIS A 111 -4.78 -8.50 5.06
CA HIS A 111 -4.34 -9.87 4.72
C HIS A 111 -5.17 -10.53 3.62
N ASP A 112 -6.46 -10.18 3.52
CA ASP A 112 -7.42 -10.73 2.56
C ASP A 112 -8.56 -9.73 2.36
N GLY A 113 -8.23 -8.58 1.77
CA GLY A 113 -9.19 -7.51 1.55
C GLY A 113 -10.25 -7.87 0.50
N SER A 114 -9.84 -8.54 -0.57
CA SER A 114 -10.71 -8.86 -1.70
C SER A 114 -11.71 -9.97 -1.38
N GLY A 115 -11.27 -11.07 -0.76
CA GLY A 115 -12.14 -12.19 -0.40
C GLY A 115 -13.16 -11.80 0.65
N LYS A 116 -12.70 -11.22 1.77
CA LYS A 116 -13.58 -10.75 2.86
C LYS A 116 -14.50 -9.63 2.41
N GLY A 117 -13.98 -8.67 1.64
CA GLY A 117 -14.77 -7.56 1.10
C GLY A 117 -15.91 -8.04 0.22
N ALA A 118 -15.62 -8.94 -0.74
CA ALA A 118 -16.63 -9.52 -1.61
C ALA A 118 -17.71 -10.27 -0.82
N ALA A 119 -17.31 -11.11 0.13
CA ALA A 119 -18.26 -11.86 0.97
C ALA A 119 -19.19 -10.94 1.79
N ILE A 120 -18.64 -9.89 2.40
CA ILE A 120 -19.43 -8.92 3.18
C ILE A 120 -20.41 -8.17 2.28
N VAL A 121 -19.97 -7.70 1.11
CA VAL A 121 -20.84 -6.99 0.15
C VAL A 121 -21.97 -7.91 -0.33
N THR A 122 -21.67 -9.18 -0.65
CA THR A 122 -22.70 -10.17 -1.00
C THR A 122 -23.69 -10.41 0.13
N ALA A 123 -23.22 -10.57 1.36
CA ALA A 123 -24.09 -10.76 2.52
C ALA A 123 -25.02 -9.55 2.76
N VAL A 124 -24.50 -8.33 2.65
CA VAL A 124 -25.30 -7.09 2.76
C VAL A 124 -26.32 -7.00 1.63
N ALA A 125 -25.94 -7.29 0.38
CA ALA A 125 -26.86 -7.27 -0.76
C ALA A 125 -27.95 -8.36 -0.67
N ASN A 126 -27.65 -9.52 -0.09
CA ASN A 126 -28.65 -10.56 0.17
C ASN A 126 -29.67 -10.08 1.21
N ARG A 127 -29.18 -9.55 2.34
CA ARG A 127 -30.04 -9.03 3.41
C ARG A 127 -30.98 -7.93 2.92
N LEU A 128 -30.48 -7.00 2.10
CA LEU A 128 -31.31 -5.93 1.54
C LEU A 128 -32.43 -6.48 0.64
N ARG A 129 -32.12 -7.47 -0.21
CA ARG A 129 -33.11 -8.13 -1.07
C ARG A 129 -34.17 -8.91 -0.28
N GLU A 130 -33.79 -9.49 0.85
CA GLU A 130 -34.73 -10.19 1.74
C GLU A 130 -35.68 -9.19 2.41
N SER A 131 -35.17 -8.08 2.95
CA SER A 131 -36.01 -7.03 3.55
C SER A 131 -36.97 -6.37 2.55
N GLU A 132 -36.56 -6.22 1.28
CA GLU A 132 -37.44 -5.70 0.23
C GLU A 132 -38.60 -6.68 -0.07
N LYS A 133 -38.33 -7.99 -0.11
CA LYS A 133 -39.35 -9.01 -0.33
C LYS A 133 -40.36 -9.10 0.81
N GLU A 134 -39.91 -8.96 2.05
CA GLU A 134 -40.78 -8.94 3.23
C GLU A 134 -41.72 -7.72 3.21
N SER A 135 -41.21 -6.53 2.87
CA SER A 135 -42.02 -5.31 2.76
C SER A 135 -43.06 -5.34 1.62
N ILE A 136 -42.80 -6.09 0.55
CA ILE A 136 -43.75 -6.29 -0.56
C ILE A 136 -44.79 -7.36 -0.19
N GLY A 137 -44.40 -8.37 0.60
CA GLY A 137 -45.29 -9.42 1.08
C GLY A 137 -46.36 -8.92 2.06
N GLU A 138 -46.02 -7.97 2.94
CA GLU A 138 -46.98 -7.36 3.87
C GLU A 138 -48.01 -6.46 3.16
N ASN A 139 -47.62 -5.71 2.13
CA ASN A 139 -48.54 -4.86 1.34
C ASN A 139 -49.44 -5.65 0.36
N GLY A 140 -49.17 -6.93 0.14
CA GLY A 140 -49.96 -7.81 -0.75
C GLY A 140 -51.10 -8.55 -0.04
N LEU A 141 -51.20 -8.46 1.28
CA LEU A 141 -52.22 -9.12 2.11
C LEU A 141 -53.39 -8.19 2.51
N GLU A 142 -53.36 -6.92 2.13
CA GLU A 142 -54.39 -5.91 2.43
C GLU A 142 -55.38 -5.60 1.27
N ASN A 143 -55.44 -6.41 0.20
CA ASN A 143 -56.46 -6.26 -0.86
C ASN A 143 -57.34 -7.51 -1.03
#